data_AF-A0A2S4MD58-F1
#
_entry.id   AF-A0A2S4MD58-F1
#
_cell.length_a   1.000
_cell.length_b   1.000
_cell.length_c   1.000
_cell.angle_alpha   90.00
_cell.angle_beta   90.00
_cell.angle_gamma   90.00
#
_symmetry.space_group_name_H-M   'P 1'
#
loop_
_entity.id
_entity.type
_entity.pdbx_description
1 polymer ?
#
loop_
_entity_poly.entity_id
_entity_poly.type
_entity_poly.pdbx_seq_one_letter_code
_entity_poly.pdbx_strand_id
1 'polypeptide(L)'
;MSVQPPATIHTAEDAALGFYYQTYFAFLTLLQQTGDDAGVGIERLDDVELKVDGHLLLYQLKHSIKAVPPPITMKSRALWRTLKVWIDALIHVELAQTTMHLVVVGPLGAASPLNALLDLDADRDDLAASLIAEAQLVHDARAAAKSAGTKLPHDDRADGCAAFLDLEPAVRSNLLRRILIKPDSPPIDQVEVLAAQHLTLIAPEQRADVVKRLLGWWDTEVVHALCGKRDPIVTRAELQAQITSVIADLESSTLQADFELLLPPGDYQPDGMVARQIKLVAGGNSDLSKAIREEWRAREQRAKWLNDNSAMGTVVSQYDQVLEEAWSDKHGQMVEDCSEVEDTVKRERGLEMLRWTHDEAPAKVRPIAEKWSAPYYVRGSYQVLAIDLRVGWHPEYVDLLKDGGE
;
A
#
# COMPACT_ATOMS: atom_id res chain seq x y z
N MET A 1 3.98 -33.01 7.66
CA MET A 1 3.19 -33.93 6.81
C MET A 1 2.04 -33.13 6.24
N SER A 2 2.05 -32.86 4.92
CA SER A 2 0.92 -32.18 4.27
C SER A 2 -0.18 -33.21 4.06
N VAL A 3 -1.30 -33.05 4.74
CA VAL A 3 -2.49 -33.88 4.53
C VAL A 3 -3.19 -33.32 3.29
N GLN A 4 -3.01 -33.96 2.14
CA GLN A 4 -3.81 -33.63 0.97
C GLN A 4 -5.24 -34.15 1.17
N PRO A 5 -6.27 -33.29 1.06
CA PRO A 5 -7.65 -33.74 1.15
C PRO A 5 -8.00 -34.68 -0.01
N PRO A 6 -8.85 -35.70 0.20
CA PRO A 6 -9.31 -36.58 -0.87
C PRO A 6 -10.05 -35.80 -1.97
N ALA A 7 -9.88 -36.24 -3.22
CA ALA A 7 -10.37 -35.57 -4.44
C ALA A 7 -11.91 -35.38 -4.56
N THR A 8 -12.67 -35.85 -3.58
CA THR A 8 -14.14 -35.75 -3.49
C THR A 8 -14.62 -34.68 -2.51
N ILE A 9 -13.72 -33.95 -1.85
CA ILE A 9 -14.10 -32.80 -1.02
C ILE A 9 -14.29 -31.59 -1.92
N HIS A 10 -15.48 -30.97 -1.89
CA HIS A 10 -15.72 -29.68 -2.51
C HIS A 10 -14.79 -28.64 -1.87
N THR A 11 -13.72 -28.27 -2.56
CA THR A 11 -12.83 -27.19 -2.14
C THR A 11 -13.34 -25.86 -2.71
N ALA A 12 -13.32 -24.80 -1.91
CA ALA A 12 -13.66 -23.44 -2.36
C ALA A 12 -12.46 -22.72 -3.00
N GLU A 13 -11.41 -23.47 -3.35
CA GLU A 13 -10.12 -22.96 -3.82
C GLU A 13 -10.25 -22.17 -5.12
N ASP A 14 -10.94 -22.73 -6.13
CA ASP A 14 -11.16 -22.06 -7.42
C ASP A 14 -11.96 -20.76 -7.26
N ALA A 15 -12.95 -20.75 -6.37
CA ALA A 15 -13.77 -19.57 -6.09
C ALA A 15 -12.96 -18.49 -5.35
N ALA A 16 -12.19 -18.88 -4.34
CA ALA A 16 -11.32 -17.98 -3.59
C ALA A 16 -10.25 -17.35 -4.51
N LEU A 17 -9.58 -18.16 -5.33
CA LEU A 17 -8.60 -17.68 -6.31
C LEU A 17 -9.22 -16.75 -7.35
N GLY A 18 -10.46 -17.03 -7.76
CA GLY A 18 -11.22 -16.13 -8.62
C GLY A 18 -11.37 -14.75 -7.99
N PHE A 19 -11.81 -14.70 -6.73
CA PHE A 19 -12.00 -13.45 -5.99
C PHE A 19 -10.67 -12.71 -5.76
N TYR A 20 -9.62 -13.39 -5.31
CA TYR A 20 -8.30 -12.76 -5.15
C TYR A 20 -7.77 -12.20 -6.47
N TYR A 21 -8.02 -12.89 -7.59
CA TYR A 21 -7.62 -12.39 -8.90
C TYR A 21 -8.33 -11.09 -9.27
N GLN A 22 -9.62 -10.93 -8.92
CA GLN A 22 -10.34 -9.66 -9.11
C GLN A 22 -9.71 -8.54 -8.31
N THR A 23 -9.41 -8.78 -7.03
CA THR A 23 -8.76 -7.81 -6.14
C THR A 23 -7.41 -7.35 -6.69
N TYR A 24 -6.58 -8.29 -7.11
CA TYR A 24 -5.22 -8.01 -7.63
C TYR A 24 -5.28 -7.34 -9.00
N PHE A 25 -6.19 -7.77 -9.87
CA PHE A 25 -6.41 -7.16 -11.17
C PHE A 25 -6.90 -5.72 -11.04
N ALA A 26 -7.81 -5.44 -10.10
CA ALA A 26 -8.29 -4.10 -9.81
C ALA A 26 -7.16 -3.17 -9.32
N PHE A 27 -6.30 -3.66 -8.42
CA PHE A 27 -5.11 -2.92 -7.98
C PHE A 27 -4.20 -2.56 -9.15
N LEU A 28 -3.82 -3.54 -9.98
CA LEU A 28 -2.96 -3.31 -11.14
C LEU A 28 -3.61 -2.36 -12.14
N THR A 29 -4.91 -2.52 -12.38
CA THR A 29 -5.68 -1.68 -13.30
C THR A 29 -5.70 -0.23 -12.84
N LEU A 30 -5.91 0.03 -11.54
CA LEU A 30 -5.87 1.39 -10.98
C LEU A 30 -4.46 1.98 -11.02
N LEU A 31 -3.45 1.18 -10.67
CA LEU A 31 -2.03 1.58 -10.69
C LEU A 31 -1.56 2.00 -12.09
N GLN A 32 -2.12 1.37 -13.13
CA GLN A 32 -1.82 1.68 -14.53
C GLN A 32 -2.42 3.00 -15.01
N GLN A 33 -3.37 3.60 -14.28
CA GLN A 33 -4.02 4.83 -14.71
C GLN A 33 -3.11 6.05 -14.50
N THR A 34 -3.23 7.01 -15.41
CA THR A 34 -2.53 8.30 -15.34
C THR A 34 -3.45 9.45 -14.93
N GLY A 35 -4.76 9.35 -15.20
CA GLY A 35 -5.76 10.36 -14.83
C GLY A 35 -6.03 10.40 -13.33
N ASP A 36 -6.03 11.59 -12.74
CA ASP A 36 -6.15 11.78 -11.28
C ASP A 36 -7.56 11.49 -10.73
N ASP A 37 -8.58 11.51 -11.58
CA ASP A 37 -9.98 11.24 -11.23
C ASP A 37 -10.35 9.75 -11.30
N ALA A 38 -9.37 8.89 -11.63
CA ALA A 38 -9.61 7.46 -11.76
C ALA A 38 -10.01 6.82 -10.42
N GLY A 39 -10.94 5.87 -10.47
CA GLY A 39 -11.37 5.09 -9.31
C GLY A 39 -11.90 3.73 -9.70
N VAL A 40 -11.62 2.73 -8.87
CA VAL A 40 -11.99 1.34 -9.14
C VAL A 40 -12.90 0.79 -8.06
N GLY A 41 -13.88 -0.01 -8.45
CA GLY A 41 -14.75 -0.81 -7.59
C GLY A 41 -14.63 -2.29 -7.93
N ILE A 42 -14.92 -3.15 -6.96
CA ILE A 42 -14.84 -4.62 -7.10
C ILE A 42 -16.21 -5.21 -6.73
N GLU A 43 -16.66 -6.23 -7.47
CA GLU A 43 -17.93 -6.93 -7.26
C GLU A 43 -19.15 -5.99 -7.26
N ARG A 44 -19.27 -5.20 -8.33
CA ARG A 44 -20.35 -4.20 -8.50
C ARG A 44 -21.18 -4.46 -9.74
N LEU A 45 -21.03 -3.64 -10.79
CA LEU A 45 -21.68 -3.88 -12.09
C LEU A 45 -21.04 -5.06 -12.85
N ASP A 46 -19.79 -5.37 -12.53
CA ASP A 46 -19.04 -6.53 -12.99
C ASP A 46 -18.01 -6.90 -11.92
N ASP A 47 -17.14 -7.87 -12.22
CA ASP A 47 -16.06 -8.31 -11.32
C ASP A 47 -15.17 -7.12 -10.89
N VAL A 48 -14.81 -6.25 -11.85
CA VAL A 48 -14.09 -4.99 -11.60
C VAL A 48 -14.70 -3.87 -12.44
N GLU A 49 -14.97 -2.71 -11.84
CA GLU A 49 -15.38 -1.49 -12.52
C GLU A 49 -14.30 -0.41 -12.36
N LEU A 50 -13.85 0.20 -13.46
CA LEU A 50 -12.95 1.35 -13.44
C LEU A 50 -13.67 2.56 -14.03
N LYS A 51 -13.66 3.67 -13.30
CA LYS A 51 -14.09 4.98 -13.80
C LYS A 51 -12.85 5.81 -14.06
N VAL A 52 -12.74 6.38 -15.25
CA VAL A 52 -11.61 7.23 -15.67
C VAL A 52 -12.09 8.22 -16.72
N ASP A 53 -11.79 9.51 -16.55
CA ASP A 53 -12.15 10.57 -17.50
C ASP A 53 -13.64 10.56 -17.92
N GLY A 54 -14.55 10.24 -16.99
CA GLY A 54 -15.99 10.12 -17.25
C GLY A 54 -16.42 8.87 -18.03
N HIS A 55 -15.49 7.98 -18.38
CA HIS A 55 -15.77 6.68 -18.98
C HIS A 55 -15.86 5.58 -17.93
N LEU A 56 -16.77 4.62 -18.17
CA LEU A 56 -16.92 3.42 -17.35
C LEU A 56 -16.32 2.22 -18.10
N LEU A 57 -15.38 1.55 -17.48
CA LEU A 57 -14.76 0.33 -17.99
C LEU A 57 -15.18 -0.82 -17.07
N LEU A 58 -15.95 -1.76 -17.61
CA LEU A 58 -16.35 -2.97 -16.90
C LEU A 58 -15.39 -4.08 -17.30
N TYR A 59 -14.88 -4.84 -16.34
CA TYR A 59 -14.03 -5.99 -16.57
C TYR A 59 -14.67 -7.21 -15.96
N GLN A 60 -15.04 -8.15 -16.81
CA GLN A 60 -15.37 -9.51 -16.42
C GLN A 60 -14.11 -10.36 -16.55
N LEU A 61 -13.71 -10.96 -15.43
CA LEU A 61 -12.53 -11.79 -15.33
C LEU A 61 -12.88 -13.28 -15.43
N LYS A 62 -12.05 -14.02 -16.17
CA LYS A 62 -12.08 -15.49 -16.25
C LYS A 62 -10.68 -16.02 -15.98
N HIS A 63 -10.40 -16.24 -14.70
CA HIS A 63 -9.13 -16.77 -14.22
C HIS A 63 -9.00 -18.28 -14.46
N SER A 64 -7.77 -18.76 -14.62
CA SER A 64 -7.43 -20.18 -14.70
C SER A 64 -5.98 -20.37 -14.25
N ILE A 65 -5.76 -21.31 -13.32
CA ILE A 65 -4.41 -21.73 -12.88
C ILE A 65 -3.87 -22.94 -13.68
N LYS A 66 -4.60 -23.40 -14.68
CA LYS A 66 -4.13 -24.51 -15.55
C LYS A 66 -2.93 -24.05 -16.36
N ALA A 67 -1.91 -24.89 -16.47
CA ALA A 67 -0.72 -24.65 -17.30
C ALA A 67 -1.07 -24.37 -18.77
N VAL A 68 -2.15 -24.98 -19.28
CA VAL A 68 -2.73 -24.66 -20.59
C VAL A 68 -4.21 -24.35 -20.39
N PRO A 69 -4.59 -23.07 -20.22
CA PRO A 69 -5.99 -22.67 -20.12
C PRO A 69 -6.75 -22.97 -21.43
N PRO A 70 -8.02 -23.40 -21.37
CA PRO A 70 -8.80 -23.67 -22.56
C PRO A 70 -9.11 -22.37 -23.32
N PRO A 71 -9.12 -22.39 -24.67
CA PRO A 71 -9.43 -21.21 -25.45
C PRO A 71 -10.89 -20.79 -25.29
N ILE A 72 -11.15 -19.49 -25.39
CA ILE A 72 -12.52 -18.99 -25.53
C ILE A 72 -12.96 -19.14 -26.99
N THR A 73 -14.14 -19.74 -27.16
CA THR A 73 -14.76 -20.03 -28.46
C THR A 73 -16.19 -19.52 -28.46
N MET A 74 -16.81 -19.49 -29.65
CA MET A 74 -18.24 -19.17 -29.82
C MET A 74 -19.17 -20.03 -28.96
N LYS A 75 -18.71 -21.21 -28.52
CA LYS A 75 -19.49 -22.16 -27.75
C LYS A 75 -19.26 -22.08 -26.25
N SER A 76 -18.25 -21.32 -25.81
CA SER A 76 -17.79 -21.32 -24.43
C SER A 76 -18.85 -20.76 -23.49
N ARG A 77 -19.12 -21.51 -22.40
CA ARG A 77 -19.98 -21.07 -21.28
C ARG A 77 -19.61 -19.67 -20.77
N ALA A 78 -18.31 -19.39 -20.64
CA ALA A 78 -17.81 -18.11 -20.17
C ALA A 78 -18.29 -16.94 -21.03
N LEU A 79 -18.27 -17.09 -22.37
CA LEU A 79 -18.74 -16.05 -23.30
C LEU A 79 -20.23 -15.76 -23.08
N TRP A 80 -21.08 -16.79 -23.15
CA TRP A 80 -22.53 -16.60 -23.09
C TRP A 80 -23.04 -16.13 -21.73
N ARG A 81 -22.41 -16.56 -20.64
CA ARG A 81 -22.74 -16.04 -19.31
C ARG A 81 -22.34 -14.57 -19.15
N THR A 82 -21.18 -14.19 -19.65
CA THR A 82 -20.74 -12.79 -19.63
C THR A 82 -21.63 -11.91 -20.49
N LEU A 83 -22.00 -12.35 -21.70
CA LEU A 83 -22.99 -11.63 -22.51
C LEU A 83 -24.32 -11.47 -21.77
N LYS A 84 -24.81 -12.50 -21.06
CA LYS A 84 -26.03 -12.39 -20.27
C LYS A 84 -25.92 -11.31 -19.20
N VAL A 85 -24.84 -11.33 -18.41
CA VAL A 85 -24.58 -10.35 -17.35
C VAL A 85 -24.57 -8.93 -17.92
N TRP A 86 -23.87 -8.71 -19.03
CA TRP A 86 -23.81 -7.40 -19.66
C TRP A 86 -25.15 -6.95 -20.26
N ILE A 87 -25.92 -7.86 -20.85
CA ILE A 87 -27.27 -7.57 -21.34
C ILE A 87 -28.17 -7.10 -20.19
N ASP A 88 -28.12 -7.78 -19.05
CA ASP A 88 -28.88 -7.40 -17.86
C ASP A 88 -28.41 -6.06 -17.28
N ALA A 89 -27.13 -5.75 -17.40
CA ALA A 89 -26.54 -4.50 -16.94
C ALA A 89 -26.85 -3.30 -17.86
N LEU A 90 -27.36 -3.50 -19.08
CA LEU A 90 -27.60 -2.40 -20.04
C LEU A 90 -28.52 -1.30 -19.50
N ILE A 91 -29.47 -1.64 -18.64
CA ILE A 91 -30.39 -0.66 -18.02
C ILE A 91 -29.71 0.20 -16.94
N HIS A 92 -28.51 -0.19 -16.50
CA HIS A 92 -27.76 0.48 -15.42
C HIS A 92 -26.59 1.31 -15.94
N VAL A 93 -26.31 1.28 -17.25
CA VAL A 93 -25.14 1.94 -17.83
C VAL A 93 -25.51 2.81 -19.02
N GLU A 94 -24.78 3.91 -19.17
CA GLU A 94 -24.78 4.66 -20.44
C GLU A 94 -23.83 3.96 -21.41
N LEU A 95 -24.38 3.16 -22.32
CA LEU A 95 -23.59 2.35 -23.26
C LEU A 95 -22.64 3.20 -24.12
N ALA A 96 -22.98 4.46 -24.41
CA ALA A 96 -22.13 5.37 -25.17
C ALA A 96 -20.80 5.71 -24.46
N GLN A 97 -20.76 5.62 -23.13
CA GLN A 97 -19.62 5.93 -22.28
C GLN A 97 -19.02 4.69 -21.61
N THR A 98 -19.55 3.51 -21.92
CA THR A 98 -19.18 2.25 -21.27
C THR A 98 -18.47 1.30 -22.23
N THR A 99 -17.33 0.74 -21.82
CA THR A 99 -16.64 -0.34 -22.53
C THR A 99 -16.56 -1.57 -21.64
N MET A 100 -16.95 -2.72 -22.17
CA MET A 100 -17.04 -4.00 -21.47
C MET A 100 -15.90 -4.90 -21.90
N HIS A 101 -15.11 -5.41 -20.96
CA HIS A 101 -13.92 -6.20 -21.22
C HIS A 101 -14.11 -7.61 -20.69
N LEU A 102 -14.02 -8.61 -21.56
CA LEU A 102 -13.85 -9.99 -21.14
C LEU A 102 -12.35 -10.29 -21.07
N VAL A 103 -11.82 -10.35 -19.85
CA VAL A 103 -10.41 -10.63 -19.58
C VAL A 103 -10.26 -12.11 -19.29
N VAL A 104 -9.47 -12.80 -20.11
CA VAL A 104 -9.29 -14.24 -20.01
C VAL A 104 -7.80 -14.57 -19.99
N VAL A 105 -7.41 -15.51 -19.13
CA VAL A 105 -6.02 -16.03 -19.09
C VAL A 105 -5.74 -16.91 -20.31
N GLY A 106 -6.78 -17.53 -20.88
CA GLY A 106 -6.64 -18.39 -22.05
C GLY A 106 -6.60 -17.63 -23.38
N PRO A 107 -6.11 -18.28 -24.45
CA PRO A 107 -6.02 -17.67 -25.76
C PRO A 107 -7.40 -17.61 -26.45
N LEU A 108 -7.48 -16.84 -27.54
CA LEU A 108 -8.53 -17.00 -28.54
C LEU A 108 -8.14 -18.06 -29.57
N GLY A 109 -9.14 -18.74 -30.13
CA GLY A 109 -8.91 -19.61 -31.29
C GLY A 109 -8.46 -18.80 -32.51
N ALA A 110 -7.38 -19.22 -33.18
CA ALA A 110 -6.70 -18.44 -34.23
C ALA A 110 -7.59 -17.95 -35.40
N ALA A 111 -8.68 -18.67 -35.72
CA ALA A 111 -9.63 -18.31 -36.79
C ALA A 111 -11.03 -18.00 -36.24
N SER A 112 -11.13 -17.52 -35.00
CA SER A 112 -12.41 -17.26 -34.34
C SER A 112 -13.02 -15.93 -34.80
N PRO A 113 -14.33 -15.86 -35.09
CA PRO A 113 -15.04 -14.59 -35.26
C PRO A 113 -14.89 -13.64 -34.06
N LEU A 114 -14.59 -14.18 -32.87
CA LEU A 114 -14.31 -13.41 -31.66
C LEU A 114 -13.09 -12.49 -31.79
N ASN A 115 -12.21 -12.69 -32.78
CA ASN A 115 -11.06 -11.82 -33.01
C ASN A 115 -11.49 -10.38 -33.33
N ALA A 116 -12.71 -10.17 -33.86
CA ALA A 116 -13.28 -8.83 -34.05
C ALA A 116 -13.52 -8.06 -32.72
N LEU A 117 -13.42 -8.73 -31.57
CA LEU A 117 -13.49 -8.10 -30.24
C LEU A 117 -12.11 -7.75 -29.68
N LEU A 118 -11.02 -7.90 -30.42
CA LEU A 118 -9.69 -7.44 -29.98
C LEU A 118 -9.48 -5.95 -30.21
N ASP A 119 -10.27 -5.34 -31.09
CA ASP A 119 -10.18 -3.95 -31.50
C ASP A 119 -11.58 -3.34 -31.54
N LEU A 120 -11.76 -2.17 -30.93
CA LEU A 120 -13.03 -1.44 -30.88
C LEU A 120 -13.49 -0.96 -32.26
N ASP A 121 -12.55 -0.72 -33.17
CA ASP A 121 -12.83 -0.18 -34.51
C ASP A 121 -13.09 -1.26 -35.56
N ALA A 122 -12.95 -2.54 -35.21
CA ALA A 122 -13.17 -3.66 -36.13
C ALA A 122 -14.64 -3.79 -36.56
N ASP A 123 -14.84 -4.28 -37.79
CA ASP A 123 -16.16 -4.70 -38.27
C ASP A 123 -16.65 -5.93 -37.49
N ARG A 124 -17.89 -5.88 -37.03
CA ARG A 124 -18.52 -6.87 -36.14
C ARG A 124 -19.73 -7.54 -36.78
N ASP A 125 -20.01 -7.31 -38.06
CA ASP A 125 -21.17 -7.88 -38.75
C ASP A 125 -21.08 -9.41 -38.84
N ASP A 126 -19.95 -9.97 -39.26
CA ASP A 126 -19.72 -11.42 -39.32
C ASP A 126 -19.75 -12.08 -37.93
N LEU A 127 -19.23 -11.39 -36.91
CA LEU A 127 -19.32 -11.82 -35.52
C LEU A 127 -20.78 -11.86 -35.05
N ALA A 128 -21.55 -10.80 -35.32
CA ALA A 128 -22.95 -10.72 -34.94
C ALA A 128 -23.76 -11.84 -35.60
N ALA A 129 -23.57 -12.07 -36.91
CA ALA A 129 -24.20 -13.18 -37.64
C ALA A 129 -23.84 -14.55 -37.03
N SER A 130 -22.57 -14.75 -36.68
CA SER A 130 -22.09 -15.99 -36.06
C SER A 130 -22.67 -16.22 -34.66
N LEU A 131 -22.79 -15.18 -33.83
CA LEU A 131 -23.41 -15.25 -32.51
C LEU A 131 -24.92 -15.54 -32.62
N ILE A 132 -25.62 -14.90 -33.56
CA ILE A 132 -27.04 -15.15 -33.82
C ILE A 132 -27.25 -16.60 -34.24
N ALA A 133 -26.44 -17.11 -35.16
CA ALA A 133 -26.54 -18.50 -35.64
C ALA A 133 -26.35 -19.52 -34.52
N GLU A 134 -25.34 -19.33 -33.66
CA GLU A 134 -25.10 -20.21 -32.52
C GLU A 134 -26.24 -20.10 -31.47
N ALA A 135 -26.74 -18.88 -31.21
CA ALA A 135 -27.85 -18.69 -30.28
C ALA A 135 -29.15 -19.34 -30.79
N GLN A 136 -29.44 -19.21 -32.09
CA GLN A 136 -30.60 -19.83 -32.72
C GLN A 136 -30.50 -21.35 -32.69
N LEU A 137 -29.31 -21.92 -32.96
CA LEU A 137 -29.08 -23.37 -32.85
C LEU A 137 -29.39 -23.87 -31.44
N VAL A 138 -28.94 -23.16 -30.41
CA VAL A 138 -29.24 -23.50 -29.01
C VAL A 138 -30.73 -23.40 -28.71
N HIS A 139 -31.40 -22.36 -29.21
CA HIS A 139 -32.84 -22.17 -29.05
C HIS A 139 -33.64 -23.33 -29.70
N ASP A 140 -33.36 -23.62 -30.96
CA ASP A 140 -34.05 -24.66 -31.75
C ASP A 140 -33.85 -26.04 -31.14
N ALA A 141 -32.62 -26.38 -30.73
CA ALA A 141 -32.31 -27.64 -30.06
C ALA A 141 -33.11 -27.81 -28.76
N ARG A 142 -33.28 -26.74 -27.97
CA ARG A 142 -34.09 -26.77 -26.75
C ARG A 142 -35.58 -26.83 -27.03
N ALA A 143 -36.08 -26.12 -28.05
CA ALA A 143 -37.47 -26.19 -28.47
C ALA A 143 -37.86 -27.60 -28.95
N ALA A 144 -36.97 -28.25 -29.72
CA ALA A 144 -37.13 -29.63 -30.15
C ALA A 144 -37.13 -30.61 -28.96
N ALA A 145 -36.17 -30.48 -28.04
CA ALA A 145 -36.10 -31.32 -26.83
C ALA A 145 -37.34 -31.16 -25.94
N LYS A 146 -37.83 -29.92 -25.76
CA LYS A 146 -39.07 -29.62 -25.02
C LYS A 146 -40.27 -30.29 -25.66
N SER A 147 -40.39 -30.23 -26.99
CA SER A 147 -41.48 -30.87 -27.74
C SER A 147 -41.42 -32.39 -27.68
N ALA A 148 -40.20 -32.96 -27.62
CA ALA A 148 -39.96 -34.40 -27.46
C ALA A 148 -40.06 -34.89 -26.01
N GLY A 149 -40.24 -34.00 -25.03
CA GLY A 149 -40.28 -34.35 -23.60
C GLY A 149 -38.94 -34.86 -23.04
N THR A 150 -37.81 -34.48 -23.65
CA THR A 150 -36.47 -34.93 -23.24
C THR A 150 -35.72 -33.84 -22.45
N LYS A 151 -34.58 -34.22 -21.84
CA LYS A 151 -33.74 -33.28 -21.09
C LYS A 151 -33.25 -32.15 -22.00
N LEU A 152 -33.44 -30.90 -21.58
CA LEU A 152 -33.03 -29.73 -22.35
C LEU A 152 -31.50 -29.67 -22.49
N PRO A 153 -30.95 -29.55 -23.71
CA PRO A 153 -29.52 -29.43 -23.94
C PRO A 153 -29.01 -27.99 -23.69
N HIS A 154 -27.68 -27.82 -23.63
CA HIS A 154 -27.00 -26.50 -23.59
C HIS A 154 -27.35 -25.60 -22.39
N ASP A 155 -27.65 -26.21 -21.24
CA ASP A 155 -28.07 -25.49 -20.04
C ASP A 155 -27.05 -24.47 -19.52
N ASP A 156 -25.77 -24.67 -19.84
CA ASP A 156 -24.67 -23.80 -19.45
C ASP A 156 -24.63 -22.45 -20.16
N ARG A 157 -25.33 -22.31 -21.30
CA ARG A 157 -25.33 -21.11 -22.17
C ARG A 157 -26.69 -20.67 -22.68
N ALA A 158 -27.74 -21.46 -22.46
CA ALA A 158 -29.08 -21.23 -23.00
C ALA A 158 -29.65 -19.84 -22.67
N ASP A 159 -29.52 -19.40 -21.43
CA ASP A 159 -30.07 -18.11 -20.98
C ASP A 159 -29.38 -16.91 -21.65
N GLY A 160 -28.07 -17.01 -21.86
CA GLY A 160 -27.30 -16.01 -22.59
C GLY A 160 -27.67 -15.96 -24.07
N CYS A 161 -27.82 -17.13 -24.71
CA CYS A 161 -28.30 -17.22 -26.09
C CYS A 161 -29.70 -16.60 -26.24
N ALA A 162 -30.62 -16.93 -25.34
CA ALA A 162 -31.99 -16.41 -25.36
C ALA A 162 -32.02 -14.88 -25.19
N ALA A 163 -31.30 -14.34 -24.20
CA ALA A 163 -31.23 -12.90 -23.98
C ALA A 163 -30.61 -12.16 -25.17
N PHE A 164 -29.58 -12.74 -25.80
CA PHE A 164 -28.95 -12.14 -26.98
C PHE A 164 -29.89 -12.11 -28.20
N LEU A 165 -30.71 -13.14 -28.39
CA LEU A 165 -31.73 -13.18 -29.44
C LEU A 165 -32.87 -12.19 -29.19
N ASP A 166 -33.23 -11.97 -27.93
CA ASP A 166 -34.32 -11.06 -27.53
C ASP A 166 -33.98 -9.57 -27.74
N LEU A 167 -32.68 -9.23 -27.80
CA LEU A 167 -32.25 -7.87 -28.13
C LEU A 167 -32.69 -7.43 -29.54
N GLU A 168 -33.13 -6.19 -29.65
CA GLU A 168 -33.31 -5.54 -30.94
C GLU A 168 -31.99 -5.49 -31.73
N PRO A 169 -32.02 -5.61 -33.08
CA PRO A 169 -30.81 -5.65 -33.90
C PRO A 169 -29.86 -4.45 -33.67
N ALA A 170 -30.41 -3.25 -33.51
CA ALA A 170 -29.62 -2.04 -33.25
C ALA A 170 -28.93 -2.08 -31.88
N VAL A 171 -29.64 -2.51 -30.84
CA VAL A 171 -29.09 -2.67 -29.48
C VAL A 171 -28.00 -3.73 -29.46
N ARG A 172 -28.23 -4.87 -30.13
CA ARG A 172 -27.25 -5.93 -30.28
C ARG A 172 -25.96 -5.44 -30.95
N SER A 173 -26.07 -4.69 -32.05
CA SER A 173 -24.91 -4.11 -32.75
C SER A 173 -24.16 -3.10 -31.88
N ASN A 174 -24.89 -2.23 -31.16
CA ASN A 174 -24.28 -1.25 -30.27
C ASN A 174 -23.60 -1.89 -29.05
N LEU A 175 -24.19 -2.91 -28.43
CA LEU A 175 -23.54 -3.73 -27.40
C LEU A 175 -22.27 -4.37 -27.98
N LEU A 176 -22.44 -4.99 -29.15
CA LEU A 176 -21.40 -5.40 -30.11
C LEU A 176 -20.18 -4.51 -29.96
N ARG A 177 -20.29 -3.28 -30.43
CA ARG A 177 -19.24 -2.26 -30.54
C ARG A 177 -18.58 -1.81 -29.23
N ARG A 178 -19.16 -2.14 -28.07
CA ARG A 178 -18.61 -1.75 -26.76
C ARG A 178 -17.87 -2.88 -26.05
N ILE A 179 -17.80 -4.07 -26.64
CA ILE A 179 -17.10 -5.21 -26.06
C ILE A 179 -15.65 -5.28 -26.56
N LEU A 180 -14.73 -5.58 -25.64
CA LEU A 180 -13.37 -6.02 -25.92
C LEU A 180 -13.11 -7.37 -25.26
N ILE A 181 -12.29 -8.20 -25.90
CA ILE A 181 -11.68 -9.38 -25.27
C ILE A 181 -10.20 -9.09 -25.07
N LYS A 182 -9.71 -9.33 -23.85
CA LYS A 182 -8.28 -9.30 -23.53
C LYS A 182 -7.81 -10.74 -23.26
N PRO A 183 -7.33 -11.45 -24.29
CA PRO A 183 -6.76 -12.78 -24.11
C PRO A 183 -5.38 -12.70 -23.46
N ASP A 184 -4.89 -13.86 -23.03
CA ASP A 184 -3.53 -14.03 -22.50
C ASP A 184 -3.22 -13.09 -21.33
N SER A 185 -4.24 -12.79 -20.52
CA SER A 185 -4.08 -11.98 -19.32
C SER A 185 -3.17 -12.69 -18.32
N PRO A 186 -2.28 -11.96 -17.62
CA PRO A 186 -1.40 -12.54 -16.62
C PRO A 186 -2.20 -13.26 -15.52
N PRO A 187 -1.76 -14.44 -15.05
CA PRO A 187 -2.33 -15.08 -13.87
C PRO A 187 -2.00 -14.29 -12.60
N ILE A 188 -2.70 -14.59 -11.51
CA ILE A 188 -2.61 -13.85 -10.24
C ILE A 188 -1.18 -13.74 -9.69
N ASP A 189 -0.37 -14.79 -9.84
CA ASP A 189 1.01 -14.86 -9.33
C ASP A 189 2.00 -13.96 -10.08
N GLN A 190 1.60 -13.41 -11.23
CA GLN A 190 2.40 -12.45 -12.00
C GLN A 190 2.04 -10.99 -11.69
N VAL A 191 0.93 -10.73 -11.01
CA VAL A 191 0.43 -9.36 -10.79
C VAL A 191 1.41 -8.52 -9.99
N GLU A 192 2.05 -9.06 -8.95
CA GLU A 192 3.03 -8.32 -8.15
C GLU A 192 4.24 -7.88 -8.97
N VAL A 193 4.72 -8.76 -9.85
CA VAL A 193 5.85 -8.49 -10.75
C VAL A 193 5.50 -7.38 -11.73
N LEU A 194 4.29 -7.41 -12.29
CA LEU A 194 3.80 -6.38 -13.20
C LEU A 194 3.57 -5.05 -12.49
N ALA A 195 2.98 -5.07 -11.28
CA ALA A 195 2.81 -3.87 -10.48
C ALA A 195 4.15 -3.18 -10.18
N ALA A 196 5.20 -3.96 -9.86
CA ALA A 196 6.53 -3.43 -9.65
C ALA A 196 7.08 -2.70 -10.88
N GLN A 197 6.77 -3.16 -12.10
CA GLN A 197 7.20 -2.51 -13.35
C GLN A 197 6.57 -1.12 -13.54
N HIS A 198 5.39 -0.87 -12.97
CA HIS A 198 4.71 0.43 -13.03
C HIS A 198 5.24 1.45 -12.00
N LEU A 199 5.97 1.01 -10.97
CA LEU A 199 6.58 1.88 -9.96
C LEU A 199 7.95 2.43 -10.43
N THR A 200 7.99 3.04 -11.60
CA THR A 200 9.24 3.44 -12.28
C THR A 200 10.04 4.52 -11.56
N LEU A 201 9.38 5.35 -10.74
CA LEU A 201 10.01 6.39 -9.91
C LEU A 201 10.71 5.83 -8.65
N ILE A 202 10.49 4.56 -8.32
CA ILE A 202 11.07 3.88 -7.17
C ILE A 202 12.30 3.10 -7.62
N ALA A 203 13.35 3.07 -6.80
CA ALA A 203 14.58 2.31 -7.08
C ALA A 203 14.24 0.81 -7.27
N PRO A 204 14.81 0.12 -8.28
CA PRO A 204 14.46 -1.26 -8.61
C PRO A 204 14.46 -2.24 -7.42
N GLU A 205 15.44 -2.11 -6.54
CA GLU A 205 15.62 -2.92 -5.33
C GLU A 205 14.52 -2.74 -4.27
N GLN A 206 13.80 -1.62 -4.28
CA GLN A 206 12.73 -1.32 -3.31
C GLN A 206 11.33 -1.67 -3.82
N ARG A 207 11.15 -1.83 -5.15
CA ARG A 207 9.82 -1.96 -5.77
C ARG A 207 9.02 -3.15 -5.23
N ALA A 208 9.66 -4.30 -5.03
CA ALA A 208 8.99 -5.49 -4.52
C ALA A 208 8.44 -5.28 -3.10
N ASP A 209 9.23 -4.65 -2.22
CA ASP A 209 8.82 -4.34 -0.85
C ASP A 209 7.69 -3.31 -0.82
N VAL A 210 7.75 -2.30 -1.71
CA VAL A 210 6.67 -1.32 -1.85
C VAL A 210 5.38 -1.99 -2.31
N VAL A 211 5.41 -2.81 -3.37
CA VAL A 211 4.22 -3.53 -3.87
C VAL A 211 3.59 -4.38 -2.77
N LYS A 212 4.40 -5.12 -2.01
CA LYS A 212 3.91 -5.95 -0.90
C LYS A 212 3.16 -5.13 0.16
N ARG A 213 3.69 -3.96 0.54
CA ARG A 213 3.03 -3.06 1.51
C ARG A 213 1.75 -2.46 0.94
N LEU A 214 1.77 -2.07 -0.34
CA LEU A 214 0.59 -1.56 -1.03
C LEU A 214 -0.52 -2.59 -1.12
N LEU A 215 -0.20 -3.86 -1.41
CA LEU A 215 -1.21 -4.93 -1.46
C LEU A 215 -1.81 -5.22 -0.08
N GLY A 216 -1.03 -5.15 1.00
CA GLY A 216 -1.58 -5.29 2.35
C GLY A 216 -2.56 -4.18 2.73
N TRP A 217 -2.27 -2.94 2.33
CA TRP A 217 -3.21 -1.82 2.44
C TRP A 217 -4.44 -2.05 1.55
N TRP A 218 -4.22 -2.39 0.28
CA TRP A 218 -5.26 -2.63 -0.72
C TRP A 218 -6.28 -3.66 -0.27
N ASP A 219 -5.84 -4.83 0.20
CA ASP A 219 -6.72 -5.88 0.70
C ASP A 219 -7.61 -5.39 1.83
N THR A 220 -7.06 -4.56 2.72
CA THR A 220 -7.82 -3.95 3.82
C THR A 220 -8.90 -3.02 3.29
N GLU A 221 -8.58 -2.17 2.31
CA GLU A 221 -9.56 -1.26 1.70
C GLU A 221 -10.66 -2.01 0.95
N VAL A 222 -10.30 -3.07 0.21
CA VAL A 222 -11.29 -3.90 -0.50
C VAL A 222 -12.23 -4.60 0.49
N VAL A 223 -11.71 -5.16 1.58
CA VAL A 223 -12.55 -5.76 2.63
C VAL A 223 -13.47 -4.71 3.27
N HIS A 224 -12.96 -3.51 3.55
CA HIS A 224 -13.78 -2.43 4.09
C HIS A 224 -14.89 -1.99 3.13
N ALA A 225 -14.59 -1.89 1.83
CA ALA A 225 -15.56 -1.57 0.79
C ALA A 225 -16.69 -2.62 0.72
N LEU A 226 -16.33 -3.91 0.70
CA LEU A 226 -17.30 -5.01 0.65
C LEU A 226 -18.14 -5.14 1.93
N CYS A 227 -17.58 -4.74 3.07
CA CYS A 227 -18.31 -4.67 4.34
C CYS A 227 -19.15 -3.39 4.50
N GLY A 228 -19.14 -2.47 3.52
CA GLY A 228 -19.84 -1.19 3.59
C GLY A 228 -19.30 -0.24 4.68
N LYS A 229 -18.03 -0.40 5.07
CA LYS A 229 -17.35 0.43 6.08
C LYS A 229 -16.67 1.67 5.49
N ARG A 230 -16.56 1.73 4.16
CA ARG A 230 -16.03 2.87 3.40
C ARG A 230 -16.78 3.02 2.08
N ASP A 231 -16.42 4.05 1.31
CA ASP A 231 -16.87 4.16 -0.07
C ASP A 231 -16.42 2.93 -0.89
N PRO A 232 -17.31 2.32 -1.69
CA PRO A 232 -17.00 1.15 -2.50
C PRO A 232 -16.02 1.41 -3.65
N ILE A 233 -15.73 2.68 -3.96
CA ILE A 233 -14.69 3.07 -4.92
C ILE A 233 -13.40 3.39 -4.17
N VAL A 234 -12.30 2.77 -4.60
CA VAL A 234 -10.95 3.17 -4.21
C VAL A 234 -10.38 4.05 -5.31
N THR A 235 -10.00 5.27 -4.94
CA THR A 235 -9.53 6.27 -5.89
C THR A 235 -8.03 6.17 -6.14
N ARG A 236 -7.58 6.66 -7.29
CA ARG A 236 -6.15 6.76 -7.60
C ARG A 236 -5.43 7.72 -6.66
N ALA A 237 -6.09 8.80 -6.23
CA ALA A 237 -5.54 9.74 -5.26
C ALA A 237 -5.18 9.05 -3.92
N GLU A 238 -6.03 8.15 -3.44
CA GLU A 238 -5.74 7.34 -2.24
C GLU A 238 -4.54 6.41 -2.47
N LEU A 239 -4.49 5.72 -3.62
CA LEU A 239 -3.36 4.86 -3.98
C LEU A 239 -2.05 5.67 -4.05
N GLN A 240 -2.07 6.86 -4.64
CA GLN A 240 -0.90 7.74 -4.70
C GLN A 240 -0.45 8.20 -3.31
N ALA A 241 -1.39 8.62 -2.45
CA ALA A 241 -1.09 8.99 -1.07
C ALA A 241 -0.44 7.82 -0.31
N GLN A 242 -0.94 6.60 -0.52
CA GLN A 242 -0.38 5.41 0.10
C GLN A 242 1.02 5.08 -0.45
N ILE A 243 1.25 5.22 -1.77
CA ILE A 243 2.59 5.07 -2.36
C ILE A 243 3.58 6.03 -1.69
N THR A 244 3.21 7.31 -1.55
CA THR A 244 4.05 8.31 -0.87
C THR A 244 4.31 7.94 0.59
N SER A 245 3.28 7.49 1.32
CA SER A 245 3.43 7.06 2.71
C SER A 245 4.40 5.88 2.84
N VAL A 246 4.27 4.87 1.98
CA VAL A 246 5.14 3.69 2.00
C VAL A 246 6.59 4.06 1.69
N ILE A 247 6.82 4.99 0.74
CA ILE A 247 8.17 5.48 0.43
C ILE A 247 8.76 6.20 1.64
N ALA A 248 8.02 7.11 2.29
CA ALA A 248 8.47 7.83 3.47
C ALA A 248 8.84 6.90 4.64
N ASP A 249 8.07 5.83 4.84
CA ASP A 249 8.37 4.80 5.86
C ASP A 249 9.66 4.03 5.55
N LEU A 250 9.91 3.72 4.26
CA LEU A 250 11.14 3.06 3.85
C LEU A 250 12.36 3.98 4.01
N GLU A 251 12.23 5.25 3.65
CA GLU A 251 13.29 6.25 3.84
C GLU A 251 13.64 6.46 5.32
N SER A 252 12.62 6.60 6.19
CA SER A 252 12.83 6.73 7.64
C SER A 252 13.48 5.49 8.28
N SER A 253 13.40 4.32 7.63
CA SER A 253 14.10 3.10 8.07
C SER A 253 15.57 3.06 7.63
N THR A 254 16.02 4.01 6.79
CA THR A 254 17.36 4.06 6.16
C THR A 254 18.16 5.31 6.51
N LEU A 255 17.81 5.98 7.61
CA LEU A 255 18.46 7.23 8.05
C LEU A 255 19.99 7.15 8.00
N GLN A 256 20.61 8.17 7.40
CA GLN A 256 22.05 8.30 7.27
C GLN A 256 22.64 9.24 8.33
N ALA A 257 23.83 8.90 8.79
CA ALA A 257 24.55 9.61 9.85
C ALA A 257 25.41 10.75 9.29
N ASP A 258 24.76 11.76 8.70
CA ASP A 258 25.41 12.85 7.95
C ASP A 258 26.45 13.63 8.77
N PHE A 259 26.25 13.75 10.08
CA PHE A 259 27.08 14.59 10.96
C PHE A 259 28.08 13.81 11.83
N GLU A 260 28.21 12.49 11.67
CA GLU A 260 29.01 11.63 12.56
C GLU A 260 30.50 12.01 12.63
N LEU A 261 31.06 12.48 11.51
CA LEU A 261 32.48 12.84 11.40
C LEU A 261 32.72 14.35 11.40
N LEU A 262 31.66 15.16 11.44
CA LEU A 262 31.76 16.61 11.37
C LEU A 262 32.03 17.23 12.73
N LEU A 263 32.66 18.41 12.75
CA LEU A 263 32.86 19.21 13.95
C LEU A 263 32.06 20.50 13.84
N PRO A 264 31.62 21.08 14.97
CA PRO A 264 31.00 22.39 14.95
C PRO A 264 31.91 23.42 14.27
N PRO A 265 31.36 24.34 13.45
CA PRO A 265 32.09 25.49 12.93
C PRO A 265 32.80 26.27 14.04
N GLY A 266 33.92 26.93 13.73
CA GLY A 266 34.72 27.64 14.73
C GLY A 266 34.00 28.82 15.40
N ASP A 267 32.95 29.33 14.76
CA ASP A 267 32.07 30.40 15.24
C ASP A 267 30.78 29.87 15.90
N TYR A 268 30.58 28.55 15.96
CA TYR A 268 29.41 27.95 16.60
C TYR A 268 29.31 28.35 18.07
N GLN A 269 28.18 28.92 18.45
CA GLN A 269 27.84 29.20 19.84
C GLN A 269 26.75 28.22 20.28
N PRO A 270 27.07 27.27 21.19
CA PRO A 270 26.05 26.39 21.76
C PRO A 270 25.08 27.22 22.61
N ASP A 271 23.89 26.67 22.85
CA ASP A 271 22.97 27.27 23.80
C ASP A 271 23.60 27.34 25.21
N GLY A 272 23.47 28.48 25.88
CA GLY A 272 24.06 28.70 27.20
C GLY A 272 23.59 27.70 28.26
N MET A 273 22.40 27.11 28.08
CA MET A 273 21.87 26.10 28.98
C MET A 273 22.73 24.84 29.05
N VAL A 274 23.38 24.45 27.94
CA VAL A 274 24.31 23.30 27.92
C VAL A 274 25.45 23.54 28.92
N ALA A 275 26.06 24.73 28.88
CA ALA A 275 27.14 25.08 29.79
C ALA A 275 26.65 25.18 31.25
N ARG A 276 25.44 25.70 31.47
CA ARG A 276 24.83 25.82 32.81
C ARG A 276 24.55 24.45 33.43
N GLN A 277 23.96 23.52 32.69
CA GLN A 277 23.70 22.14 33.12
C GLN A 277 25.00 21.42 33.51
N ILE A 278 26.06 21.55 32.70
CA ILE A 278 27.34 20.89 32.96
C ILE A 278 28.04 21.51 34.17
N LYS A 279 28.02 22.84 34.29
CA LYS A 279 28.56 23.54 35.46
C LYS A 279 27.82 23.15 36.75
N LEU A 280 26.51 22.96 36.68
CA LEU A 280 25.67 22.61 37.83
C LEU A 280 26.13 21.32 38.50
N VAL A 281 26.58 20.33 37.72
CA VAL A 281 27.10 19.05 38.21
C VAL A 281 28.62 19.02 38.34
N ALA A 282 29.28 20.19 38.36
CA ALA A 282 30.73 20.33 38.42
C ALA A 282 31.49 19.58 37.28
N GLY A 283 30.87 19.49 36.10
CA GLY A 283 31.48 18.89 34.92
C GLY A 283 32.68 19.68 34.40
N GLY A 284 33.67 18.96 33.85
CA GLY A 284 34.92 19.55 33.37
C GLY A 284 34.87 20.00 31.91
N ASN A 285 35.98 20.58 31.43
CA ASN A 285 36.12 21.02 30.04
C ASN A 285 35.93 19.88 29.02
N SER A 286 36.30 18.64 29.37
CA SER A 286 36.08 17.47 28.53
C SER A 286 34.61 17.13 28.39
N ASP A 287 33.84 17.21 29.47
CA ASP A 287 32.40 16.99 29.47
C ASP A 287 31.70 18.07 28.64
N LEU A 288 32.09 19.34 28.82
CA LEU A 288 31.59 20.48 28.05
C LEU A 288 31.89 20.34 26.54
N SER A 289 33.14 20.05 26.16
CA SER A 289 33.53 19.94 24.75
C SER A 289 32.82 18.77 24.06
N LYS A 290 32.60 17.67 24.79
CA LYS A 290 31.84 16.52 24.30
C LYS A 290 30.37 16.91 24.09
N ALA A 291 29.73 17.49 25.10
CA ALA A 291 28.33 17.92 25.00
C ALA A 291 28.11 18.88 23.83
N ILE A 292 28.93 19.93 23.67
CA ILE A 292 28.82 20.89 22.56
C ILE A 292 28.90 20.20 21.20
N ARG A 293 29.88 19.30 21.02
CA ARG A 293 30.06 18.59 19.76
C ARG A 293 28.87 17.69 19.44
N GLU A 294 28.43 16.88 20.39
CA GLU A 294 27.33 15.93 20.16
C GLU A 294 26.00 16.67 19.98
N GLU A 295 25.75 17.73 20.76
CA GLU A 295 24.57 18.59 20.67
C GLU A 295 24.43 19.20 19.28
N TRP A 296 25.50 19.84 18.78
CA TRP A 296 25.52 20.42 17.43
C TRP A 296 25.21 19.37 16.37
N ARG A 297 25.87 18.20 16.41
CA ARG A 297 25.62 17.13 15.44
C ARG A 297 24.17 16.66 15.45
N ALA A 298 23.58 16.47 16.63
CA ALA A 298 22.18 16.05 16.74
C ALA A 298 21.22 17.14 16.25
N ARG A 299 21.47 18.40 16.58
CA ARG A 299 20.66 19.55 16.11
C ARG A 299 20.67 19.65 14.59
N GLU A 300 21.85 19.61 13.97
CA GLU A 300 21.97 19.70 12.51
C GLU A 300 21.39 18.47 11.80
N GLN A 301 21.55 17.27 12.38
CA GLN A 301 20.91 16.05 11.84
C GLN A 301 19.39 16.17 11.87
N ARG A 302 18.81 16.68 12.97
CA ARG A 302 17.36 16.94 13.08
C ARG A 302 16.89 17.96 12.05
N ALA A 303 17.62 19.07 11.90
CA ALA A 303 17.28 20.11 10.94
C ALA A 303 17.30 19.59 9.50
N LYS A 304 18.32 18.80 9.14
CA LYS A 304 18.41 18.15 7.83
C LYS A 304 17.21 17.22 7.57
N TRP A 305 16.90 16.32 8.51
CA TRP A 305 15.77 15.41 8.36
C TRP A 305 14.43 16.13 8.21
N LEU A 306 14.19 17.20 8.98
CA LEU A 306 12.97 17.99 8.88
C LEU A 306 12.84 18.72 7.56
N ASN A 307 13.95 19.23 7.01
CA ASN A 307 13.98 19.91 5.72
C ASN A 307 13.78 18.94 4.54
N ASP A 308 14.38 17.75 4.63
CA ASP A 308 14.28 16.74 3.57
C ASP A 308 12.93 16.01 3.59
N ASN A 309 12.38 15.74 4.78
CA ASN A 309 11.11 15.04 4.96
C ASN A 309 10.37 15.54 6.21
N SER A 310 9.32 16.34 6.01
CA SER A 310 8.50 16.88 7.11
C SER A 310 7.89 15.83 8.05
N ALA A 311 7.66 14.59 7.58
CA ALA A 311 7.15 13.50 8.42
C ALA A 311 8.14 13.07 9.52
N MET A 312 9.43 13.36 9.34
CA MET A 312 10.46 13.11 10.35
C MET A 312 10.21 13.87 11.66
N GLY A 313 9.44 14.96 11.64
CA GLY A 313 9.07 15.66 12.87
C GLY A 313 8.33 14.77 13.87
N THR A 314 7.42 13.93 13.39
CA THR A 314 6.71 12.97 14.25
C THR A 314 7.66 11.89 14.78
N VAL A 315 8.55 11.36 13.94
CA VAL A 315 9.53 10.34 14.32
C VAL A 315 10.51 10.87 15.39
N VAL A 316 11.06 12.07 15.19
CA VAL A 316 11.95 12.73 16.17
C VAL A 316 11.21 12.98 17.49
N SER A 317 9.97 13.49 17.44
CA SER A 317 9.18 13.75 18.66
C SER A 317 8.88 12.47 19.45
N GLN A 318 8.52 11.38 18.77
CA GLN A 318 8.30 10.08 19.40
C GLN A 318 9.59 9.52 19.98
N TYR A 319 10.72 9.71 19.30
CA TYR A 319 12.00 9.26 19.82
C TYR A 319 12.47 10.06 21.03
N ASP A 320 12.23 11.37 21.06
CA ASP A 320 12.49 12.20 22.23
C ASP A 320 11.76 11.66 23.47
N GLN A 321 10.51 11.20 23.34
CA GLN A 321 9.76 10.59 24.45
C GLN A 321 10.45 9.32 24.98
N VAL A 322 11.02 8.50 24.09
CA VAL A 322 11.78 7.29 24.48
C VAL A 322 13.04 7.66 25.27
N LEU A 323 13.74 8.72 24.85
CA LEU A 323 14.92 9.22 25.56
C LEU A 323 14.54 9.79 26.93
N GLU A 324 13.47 10.58 27.00
CA GLU A 324 12.95 11.13 28.26
C GLU A 324 12.56 10.04 29.26
N GLU A 325 11.84 9.01 28.81
CA GLU A 325 11.43 7.88 29.66
C GLU A 325 12.67 7.16 30.22
N ALA A 326 13.62 6.80 29.36
CA ALA A 326 14.86 6.13 29.79
C ALA A 326 15.71 6.97 30.75
N TRP A 327 15.74 8.29 30.56
CA TRP A 327 16.37 9.22 31.50
C TRP A 327 15.60 9.33 32.80
N SER A 328 14.26 9.44 32.74
CA SER A 328 13.39 9.63 33.90
C SER A 328 13.47 8.45 34.87
N ASP A 329 13.52 7.22 34.37
CA ASP A 329 13.67 6.02 35.22
C ASP A 329 14.94 6.08 36.08
N LYS A 330 16.05 6.55 35.49
CA LYS A 330 17.33 6.64 36.17
C LYS A 330 17.47 7.92 37.01
N HIS A 331 16.91 9.03 36.55
CA HIS A 331 16.88 10.30 37.29
C HIS A 331 16.01 10.20 38.54
N GLY A 332 14.83 9.56 38.44
CA GLY A 332 13.93 9.35 39.58
C GLY A 332 14.59 8.59 40.72
N GLN A 333 15.27 7.47 40.41
CA GLN A 333 16.05 6.72 41.40
C GLN A 333 17.15 7.59 42.04
N MET A 334 17.86 8.36 41.21
CA MET A 334 18.89 9.29 41.72
C MET A 334 18.30 10.36 42.64
N VAL A 335 17.12 10.90 42.35
CA VAL A 335 16.43 11.89 43.18
C VAL A 335 16.07 11.29 44.54
N GLU A 336 15.53 10.07 44.58
CA GLU A 336 15.21 9.35 45.82
C GLU A 336 16.45 9.14 46.68
N ASP A 337 17.52 8.63 46.08
CA ASP A 337 18.82 8.38 46.74
C ASP A 337 19.50 9.66 47.25
N CYS A 338 19.19 10.80 46.63
CA CYS A 338 19.80 12.10 46.94
C CYS A 338 18.95 13.01 47.84
N SER A 339 17.81 12.56 48.34
CA SER A 339 16.86 13.42 49.09
C SER A 339 17.49 14.10 50.33
N GLU A 340 18.27 13.36 51.12
CA GLU A 340 18.84 13.80 52.41
C GLU A 340 20.38 13.92 52.37
N VAL A 341 20.98 14.07 51.19
CA VAL A 341 22.44 14.18 51.03
C VAL A 341 22.89 15.61 50.72
N GLU A 342 24.15 15.90 51.05
CA GLU A 342 24.79 17.18 50.75
C GLU A 342 24.91 17.44 49.23
N ASP A 343 24.89 18.71 48.84
CA ASP A 343 24.93 19.15 47.43
C ASP A 343 26.16 18.61 46.68
N THR A 344 27.29 18.41 47.36
CA THR A 344 28.48 17.79 46.75
C THR A 344 28.20 16.40 46.20
N VAL A 345 27.42 15.59 46.93
CA VAL A 345 27.03 14.24 46.49
C VAL A 345 26.02 14.32 45.34
N LYS A 346 25.07 15.27 45.41
CA LYS A 346 24.10 15.52 44.34
C LYS A 346 24.79 15.87 43.01
N ARG A 347 25.83 16.70 43.06
CA ARG A 347 26.66 17.05 41.90
C ARG A 347 27.43 15.86 41.36
N GLU A 348 28.03 15.05 42.23
CA GLU A 348 28.72 13.82 41.82
C GLU A 348 27.78 12.86 41.09
N ARG A 349 26.59 12.62 41.64
CA ARG A 349 25.55 11.78 41.00
C ARG A 349 25.05 12.39 39.69
N GLY A 350 24.88 13.69 39.64
CA GLY A 350 24.51 14.37 38.40
C GLY A 350 25.59 14.28 37.33
N LEU A 351 26.86 14.30 37.71
CA LEU A 351 27.98 14.11 36.78
C LEU A 351 28.01 12.68 36.23
N GLU A 352 27.73 11.68 37.08
CA GLU A 352 27.53 10.29 36.65
C GLU A 352 26.37 10.19 35.64
N MET A 353 25.27 10.90 35.87
CA MET A 353 24.13 10.94 34.95
C MET A 353 24.48 11.56 33.60
N LEU A 354 25.18 12.71 33.59
CA LEU A 354 25.68 13.33 32.36
C LEU A 354 26.57 12.36 31.58
N ARG A 355 27.54 11.71 32.24
CA ARG A 355 28.45 10.77 31.58
C ARG A 355 27.75 9.51 31.09
N TRP A 356 26.73 9.03 31.80
CA TRP A 356 25.88 7.94 31.35
C TRP A 356 25.23 8.26 29.98
N THR A 357 24.73 9.48 29.77
CA THR A 357 24.14 9.87 28.47
C THR A 357 25.14 9.78 27.31
N HIS A 358 26.42 9.94 27.63
CA HIS A 358 27.50 9.93 26.66
C HIS A 358 28.07 8.53 26.40
N ASP A 359 28.21 7.72 27.44
CA ASP A 359 29.04 6.51 27.40
C ASP A 359 28.20 5.23 27.37
N GLU A 360 27.04 5.21 28.01
CA GLU A 360 26.22 4.01 28.16
C GLU A 360 24.89 4.09 27.40
N ALA A 361 24.23 5.25 27.42
CA ALA A 361 22.90 5.41 26.82
C ALA A 361 22.85 5.03 25.32
N PRO A 362 23.86 5.34 24.48
CA PRO A 362 23.83 4.94 23.06
C PRO A 362 23.80 3.42 22.81
N ALA A 363 24.20 2.61 23.80
CA ALA A 363 24.16 1.15 23.72
C ALA A 363 22.94 0.55 24.44
N LYS A 364 22.33 1.29 25.39
CA LYS A 364 21.22 0.82 26.21
C LYS A 364 19.85 1.27 25.74
N VAL A 365 19.76 2.46 25.12
CA VAL A 365 18.52 2.99 24.58
C VAL A 365 18.43 2.61 23.12
N ARG A 366 17.27 2.08 22.70
CA ARG A 366 17.05 1.67 21.31
C ARG A 366 17.35 2.83 20.36
N PRO A 367 17.91 2.58 19.17
CA PRO A 367 18.16 3.63 18.18
C PRO A 367 16.83 4.18 17.60
N ILE A 368 16.90 5.37 16.99
CA ILE A 368 15.73 6.02 16.35
C ILE A 368 15.19 5.24 15.15
N ALA A 369 16.04 4.49 14.46
CA ALA A 369 15.68 3.61 13.36
C ALA A 369 16.48 2.31 13.44
N GLU A 370 15.95 1.22 12.86
CA GLU A 370 16.52 -0.13 12.95
C GLU A 370 17.99 -0.21 12.48
N LYS A 371 18.33 0.53 11.41
CA LYS A 371 19.69 0.56 10.83
C LYS A 371 20.57 1.68 11.36
N TRP A 372 20.07 2.49 12.30
CA TRP A 372 20.85 3.59 12.87
C TRP A 372 21.86 3.07 13.88
N SER A 373 23.15 3.29 13.62
CA SER A 373 24.25 2.85 14.48
C SER A 373 25.14 3.99 15.00
N ALA A 374 24.89 5.24 14.59
CA ALA A 374 25.76 6.37 14.92
C ALA A 374 25.47 6.88 16.34
N PRO A 375 26.39 6.71 17.32
CA PRO A 375 26.11 6.97 18.73
C PRO A 375 25.83 8.45 19.03
N TYR A 376 26.35 9.36 18.20
CA TYR A 376 26.29 10.79 18.46
C TYR A 376 24.86 11.32 18.58
N TYR A 377 23.90 10.68 17.89
CA TYR A 377 22.53 11.15 17.89
C TYR A 377 21.87 11.00 19.25
N VAL A 378 22.05 9.85 19.92
CA VAL A 378 21.57 9.66 21.30
C VAL A 378 22.27 10.63 22.25
N ARG A 379 23.60 10.72 22.15
CA ARG A 379 24.42 11.60 22.99
C ARG A 379 23.99 13.05 22.91
N GLY A 380 23.81 13.54 21.68
CA GLY A 380 23.44 14.92 21.39
C GLY A 380 21.97 15.21 21.66
N SER A 381 21.07 14.25 21.41
CA SER A 381 19.63 14.41 21.68
C SER A 381 19.36 14.68 23.16
N TYR A 382 20.08 14.02 24.08
CA TYR A 382 20.01 14.35 25.50
C TYR A 382 20.45 15.79 25.80
N GLN A 383 21.46 16.32 25.09
CA GLN A 383 21.88 17.71 25.26
C GLN A 383 20.85 18.69 24.69
N VAL A 384 20.23 18.37 23.56
CA VAL A 384 19.13 19.16 22.97
C VAL A 384 17.93 19.21 23.93
N LEU A 385 17.52 18.07 24.48
CA LEU A 385 16.44 18.00 25.48
C LEU A 385 16.78 18.77 26.77
N ALA A 386 18.07 18.83 27.15
CA ALA A 386 18.50 19.56 28.34
C ALA A 386 18.43 21.08 28.18
N ILE A 387 18.47 21.59 26.94
CA ILE A 387 18.26 23.02 26.64
C ILE A 387 16.84 23.44 27.04
N ASP A 388 15.85 22.62 26.69
CA ASP A 388 14.44 22.86 26.98
C ASP A 388 14.03 22.46 28.42
N LEU A 389 14.99 22.07 29.26
CA LEU A 389 14.77 21.53 30.61
C LEU A 389 13.80 20.34 30.66
N ARG A 390 13.67 19.61 29.53
CA ARG A 390 12.92 18.35 29.45
C ARG A 390 13.65 17.23 30.18
N VAL A 391 14.99 17.29 30.15
CA VAL A 391 15.90 16.45 30.94
C VAL A 391 16.94 17.33 31.64
N GLY A 392 17.62 16.77 32.63
CA GLY A 392 18.73 17.44 33.31
C GLY A 392 19.59 16.50 34.12
N TRP A 393 20.74 17.00 34.58
CA TRP A 393 21.75 16.14 35.19
C TRP A 393 21.67 16.15 36.71
N HIS A 394 21.48 17.31 37.32
CA HIS A 394 21.33 17.44 38.78
C HIS A 394 19.94 16.93 39.24
N PRO A 395 19.79 16.32 40.43
CA PRO A 395 18.46 15.92 40.94
C PRO A 395 17.47 17.10 41.02
N GLU A 396 17.98 18.29 41.35
CA GLU A 396 17.19 19.52 41.52
C GLU A 396 17.37 20.51 40.34
N TYR A 397 17.75 20.01 39.15
CA TYR A 397 18.11 20.88 38.03
C TYR A 397 17.01 21.86 37.62
N VAL A 398 15.74 21.44 37.73
CA VAL A 398 14.59 22.25 37.35
C VAL A 398 14.55 23.52 38.19
N ASP A 399 14.70 23.40 39.50
CA ASP A 399 14.63 24.54 40.42
C ASP A 399 15.89 25.41 40.31
N LEU A 400 17.07 24.79 40.21
CA LEU A 400 18.35 25.49 40.16
C LEU A 400 18.61 26.20 38.81
N LEU A 401 17.90 25.84 37.74
CA LEU A 401 18.09 26.43 36.41
C LEU A 401 16.92 27.31 35.95
N LYS A 402 15.73 27.21 36.57
CA LYS A 402 14.59 28.10 36.26
C LYS A 402 14.83 29.57 36.64
N ASP A 403 15.62 29.84 37.68
CA ASP A 403 15.83 31.20 38.22
C ASP A 403 17.04 31.95 37.61
N GLY A 404 17.72 31.38 36.62
CA GLY A 404 18.89 31.99 35.97
C GLY A 404 18.60 32.70 34.65
N GLY A 405 17.36 33.11 34.41
CA GLY A 405 16.95 33.91 33.26
C GLY A 405 16.84 35.39 33.62
N GLU A 406 17.97 36.03 33.87
CA GLU A 406 18.14 37.50 33.75
C GLU A 406 19.11 37.81 32.60
#